data_AF-A0A9E3B3Y6-F1
#
_entry.id   AF-A0A9E3B3Y6-F1
#
_cell.length_a   1.000
_cell.length_b   1.000
_cell.length_c   1.000
_cell.angle_alpha   90.00
_cell.angle_beta   90.00
_cell.angle_gamma   90.00
#
_symmetry.space_group_name_H-M   'P 1'
#
loop_
_entity.id
_entity.type
_entity.pdbx_description
1 polymer ?
#
loop_
_entity_poly.entity_id
_entity_poly.type
_entity_poly.pdbx_seq_one_letter_code
_entity_poly.pdbx_strand_id
1 'polypeptide(L)' 'YMGKAALSYPTGDPHALGSYSCWRVGQYTLFGGYEGVRQGPIHFAGEHCSVQAQGFMEGGAGEGMRVAHEILQDYEITPL' A
#
# COMPACT_ATOMS: atom_id res chain seq x y z
N TYR A 1 11.90 24.35 -20.90
CA TYR A 1 10.43 24.20 -21.01
C TYR A 1 10.07 24.17 -22.50
N MET A 2 9.56 23.05 -23.04
CA MET A 2 9.36 22.86 -24.49
C MET A 2 7.98 23.32 -25.01
N GLY A 3 7.21 24.09 -24.24
CA GLY A 3 5.86 24.54 -24.65
C GLY A 3 4.83 23.42 -24.78
N LYS A 4 5.11 22.22 -24.24
CA LYS A 4 4.18 21.08 -24.20
C LYS A 4 3.71 20.85 -22.76
N ALA A 5 2.43 20.57 -22.61
CA ALA A 5 1.86 20.13 -21.32
C ALA A 5 2.14 18.64 -21.09
N ALA A 6 2.34 18.26 -19.83
CA ALA A 6 2.37 16.88 -19.38
C ALA A 6 1.16 16.63 -18.47
N LEU A 7 0.47 15.50 -18.67
CA LEU A 7 -0.65 15.04 -17.86
C LEU A 7 -0.31 13.67 -17.29
N SER A 8 -0.49 13.50 -15.97
CA SER A 8 -0.55 12.19 -15.35
C SER A 8 -2.00 11.73 -15.32
N TYR A 9 -2.30 10.55 -15.87
CA TYR A 9 -3.64 9.97 -15.95
C TYR A 9 -3.65 8.56 -15.33
N PRO A 10 -3.55 8.46 -14.00
CA PRO A 10 -3.36 7.18 -13.33
C PRO A 10 -4.59 6.27 -13.41
N THR A 11 -5.80 6.82 -13.62
CA THR A 11 -7.02 6.02 -13.80
C THR A 11 -7.08 5.28 -15.13
N GLY A 12 -6.28 5.68 -16.14
CA GLY A 12 -6.11 4.93 -17.38
C GLY A 12 -4.85 4.09 -17.45
N ASP A 13 -4.00 4.13 -16.42
CA ASP A 13 -2.83 3.29 -16.32
C ASP A 13 -3.28 1.86 -15.92
N PRO A 14 -2.97 0.82 -16.72
CA PRO A 14 -3.41 -0.55 -16.44
C PRO A 14 -2.79 -1.16 -15.16
N HIS A 15 -1.73 -0.55 -14.62
CA HIS A 15 -1.06 -1.01 -13.40
C HIS A 15 -1.50 -0.24 -12.16
N ALA A 16 -1.84 1.06 -12.29
CA ALA A 16 -2.27 1.87 -11.15
C ALA A 16 -3.79 1.84 -10.95
N LEU A 17 -4.57 1.90 -12.05
CA LEU A 17 -6.04 1.90 -12.06
C LEU A 17 -6.71 3.01 -11.21
N GLY A 18 -5.92 3.95 -10.69
CA GLY A 18 -6.33 4.90 -9.67
C GLY A 18 -5.13 5.69 -9.12
N SER A 19 -5.41 6.77 -8.40
CA SER A 19 -4.35 7.65 -7.89
C SER A 19 -3.82 7.18 -6.53
N TYR A 20 -4.71 7.06 -5.55
CA TYR A 20 -4.40 6.64 -4.18
C TYR A 20 -5.64 6.02 -3.56
N SER A 21 -5.45 5.26 -2.49
CA SER A 21 -6.54 4.56 -1.82
C SER A 21 -7.39 5.49 -0.99
N CYS A 22 -8.70 5.27 -1.03
CA CYS A 22 -9.69 5.99 -0.26
C CYS A 22 -10.84 5.03 0.04
N TRP A 23 -11.14 4.82 1.31
CA TRP A 23 -12.35 4.11 1.69
C TRP A 23 -13.61 4.86 1.25
N ARG A 24 -14.55 4.11 0.70
CA ARG A 24 -15.94 4.57 0.55
C ARG A 24 -16.61 4.59 1.93
N VAL A 25 -17.73 5.30 2.00
CA VAL A 25 -18.59 5.31 3.20
C VAL A 25 -18.88 3.88 3.66
N GLY A 26 -18.58 3.60 4.93
CA GLY A 26 -18.78 2.30 5.57
C GLY A 26 -17.63 1.31 5.42
N GLN A 27 -16.73 1.45 4.43
CA GLN A 27 -15.65 0.49 4.24
C GLN A 27 -14.64 0.50 5.39
N TYR A 28 -14.29 1.68 5.89
CA TYR A 28 -13.39 1.82 7.04
C TYR A 28 -13.87 1.03 8.25
N THR A 29 -15.17 1.09 8.54
CA THR A 29 -15.78 0.39 9.69
C THR A 29 -16.07 -1.08 9.44
N LEU A 30 -16.24 -1.48 8.17
CA LEU A 30 -16.55 -2.86 7.82
C LEU A 30 -15.28 -3.71 7.71
N PHE A 31 -14.21 -3.17 7.16
CA PHE A 31 -13.00 -3.93 6.87
C PHE A 31 -11.71 -3.10 6.84
N GLY A 32 -11.73 -1.84 7.28
CA GLY A 32 -10.52 -1.01 7.31
C GLY A 32 -9.41 -1.67 8.14
N GLY A 33 -8.24 -1.86 7.51
CA GLY A 33 -7.09 -2.55 8.07
C GLY A 33 -7.01 -4.03 7.72
N TYR A 34 -8.09 -4.65 7.24
CA TYR A 34 -8.03 -6.03 6.77
C TYR A 34 -7.21 -6.17 5.47
N GLU A 35 -7.07 -5.08 4.71
CA GLU A 35 -6.32 -5.03 3.45
C GLU A 35 -4.83 -5.43 3.63
N GLY A 36 -4.24 -5.15 4.78
CA GLY A 36 -2.87 -5.53 5.11
C GLY A 36 -2.72 -6.91 5.75
N VAL A 37 -3.82 -7.62 6.04
CA VAL A 37 -3.78 -8.89 6.75
C VAL A 37 -3.23 -9.99 5.85
N ARG A 38 -2.07 -10.51 6.26
CA ARG A 38 -1.39 -11.66 5.67
C ARG A 38 -2.31 -12.89 5.51
N GLN A 39 -2.16 -13.60 4.39
CA GLN A 39 -2.90 -14.83 4.08
C GLN A 39 -1.92 -15.98 3.83
N GLY A 40 -1.66 -16.80 4.85
CA GLY A 40 -0.64 -17.86 4.75
C GLY A 40 0.73 -17.28 4.39
N PRO A 41 1.46 -17.76 3.36
CA PRO A 41 2.75 -17.19 2.96
C PRO A 41 2.64 -15.90 2.13
N ILE A 42 1.45 -15.35 1.92
CA ILE A 42 1.22 -14.18 1.08
C ILE A 42 1.09 -12.92 1.95
N HIS A 43 1.99 -11.97 1.73
CA HIS A 43 2.03 -10.70 2.43
C HIS A 43 1.52 -9.56 1.53
N PHE A 44 0.76 -8.64 2.11
CA PHE A 44 0.26 -7.46 1.44
C PHE A 44 0.95 -6.22 1.99
N ALA A 45 1.48 -5.38 1.09
CA ALA A 45 2.18 -4.14 1.41
C ALA A 45 1.75 -3.02 0.46
N GLY A 46 1.92 -1.78 0.91
CA GLY A 46 1.61 -0.57 0.16
C GLY A 46 0.76 0.38 0.98
N GLU A 47 0.58 1.60 0.47
CA GLU A 47 -0.19 2.65 1.18
C GLU A 47 -1.60 2.19 1.52
N HIS A 48 -2.22 1.39 0.65
CA HIS A 48 -3.57 0.86 0.81
C HIS A 48 -3.72 -0.10 2.01
N CYS A 49 -2.61 -0.68 2.48
CA CYS A 49 -2.56 -1.52 3.68
C CYS A 49 -2.42 -0.69 4.97
N SER A 50 -2.07 0.60 4.88
CA SER A 50 -1.84 1.45 6.04
C SER A 50 -3.15 2.07 6.53
N VAL A 51 -3.54 1.79 7.78
CA VAL A 51 -4.70 2.44 8.39
C VAL A 51 -4.42 3.92 8.73
N GLN A 52 -3.17 4.24 9.07
CA GLN A 52 -2.78 5.55 9.60
C GLN A 52 -2.33 6.54 8.52
N ALA A 53 -1.77 6.04 7.41
CA ALA A 53 -1.18 6.86 6.36
C ALA A 53 -1.62 6.41 4.95
N GLN A 54 -2.90 6.00 4.81
CA GLN A 54 -3.50 5.71 3.50
C GLN A 54 -3.40 6.92 2.57
N GLY A 55 -2.92 6.69 1.36
CA GLY A 55 -2.70 7.69 0.31
C GLY A 55 -1.41 8.50 0.45
N PHE A 56 -0.56 8.20 1.43
CA PHE A 56 0.73 8.87 1.66
C PHE A 56 1.92 7.93 1.44
N MET A 57 3.08 8.52 1.16
CA MET A 57 4.32 7.78 0.94
C MET A 57 4.77 7.03 2.21
N GLU A 58 4.53 7.63 3.37
CA GLU A 58 4.81 7.06 4.69
C GLU A 58 4.05 5.75 4.91
N GLY A 59 2.82 5.64 4.41
CA GLY A 59 2.05 4.39 4.44
C GLY A 59 2.71 3.31 3.60
N GLY A 60 3.13 3.64 2.39
CA GLY A 60 3.85 2.70 1.51
C GLY A 60 5.17 2.21 2.10
N ALA A 61 5.99 3.13 2.62
CA ALA A 61 7.28 2.80 3.24
C ALA A 61 7.12 1.98 4.52
N GLY A 62 6.20 2.39 5.40
CA GLY A 62 5.94 1.71 6.68
C GLY A 62 5.42 0.29 6.48
N GLU A 63 4.44 0.10 5.59
CA GLU A 63 3.89 -1.23 5.30
C GLU A 63 4.89 -2.13 4.58
N GLY A 64 5.76 -1.57 3.73
CA GLY A 64 6.88 -2.30 3.13
C GLY A 64 7.88 -2.82 4.18
N MET A 65 8.26 -1.97 5.13
CA MET A 65 9.12 -2.36 6.25
C MET A 65 8.46 -3.42 7.13
N ARG A 66 7.15 -3.28 7.43
CA ARG A 66 6.38 -4.27 8.19
C ARG A 66 6.46 -5.64 7.52
N VAL A 67 6.15 -5.73 6.22
CA VAL A 67 6.18 -7.00 5.48
C VAL A 67 7.60 -7.57 5.40
N ALA A 68 8.63 -6.74 5.22
CA ALA A 68 10.01 -7.21 5.26
C ALA A 68 10.35 -7.88 6.60
N HIS A 69 9.92 -7.30 7.73
CA HIS A 69 10.10 -7.90 9.06
C HIS A 69 9.33 -9.21 9.22
N GLU A 70 8.09 -9.29 8.72
CA GLU A 70 7.32 -10.55 8.75
C GLU A 70 8.05 -11.67 7.99
N ILE A 71 8.60 -11.36 6.82
CA ILE A 71 9.37 -12.34 6.03
C ILE A 71 10.62 -12.76 6.77
N LEU A 72 11.38 -11.82 7.34
CA LEU A 72 12.59 -12.16 8.11
C LEU A 72 12.26 -13.06 9.32
N GLN A 73 11.15 -12.78 10.00
CA GLN A 73 10.66 -13.60 11.11
C GLN A 73 10.29 -15.02 10.67
N ASP A 74 9.61 -15.17 9.52
CA ASP A 74 9.24 -16.49 8.98
C ASP A 74 10.45 -17.38 8.67
N TYR A 75 11.59 -16.77 8.34
CA TYR A 75 12.84 -17.46 8.04
C TYR A 75 13.85 -17.45 9.20
N GLU A 76 13.44 -17.00 10.39
CA GLU A 76 14.29 -16.90 11.58
C GLU A 76 15.60 -16.10 11.35
N ILE A 77 15.54 -15.10 10.47
CA ILE A 77 16.66 -14.21 10.16
C ILE A 77 16.56 -12.97 11.06
N THR A 78 17.53 -12.78 11.95
CA THR A 78 17.60 -11.56 12.76
C THR A 78 17.98 -10.37 11.87
N PRO A 79 17.20 -9.28 11.84
CA PRO A 79 17.60 -8.05 11.15
C PRO A 79 18.87 -7.48 11.81
N LEU A 80 19.78 -6.94 11.00
CA LEU A 80 20.98 -6.23 11.49
C LEU A 80 20.62 -4.96 12.27
#